data_AF-A0A954RV63-F1
#
_entry.id   AF-A0A954RV63-F1
#
_cell.length_a   1.000
_cell.length_b   1.000
_cell.length_c   1.000
_cell.angle_alpha   90.00
_cell.angle_beta   90.00
_cell.angle_gamma   90.00
#
_symmetry.space_group_name_H-M   'P 1'
#
loop_
_entity.id
_entity.type
_entity.pdbx_description
1 polymer ?
#
loop_
_entity_poly.entity_id
_entity_poly.type
_entity_poly.pdbx_seq_one_letter_code
_entity_poly.pdbx_strand_id
1 'polypeptide(L)'
;MTKPPPRKTAPTPALDTRPIRTDLSLLVAAGVVVTVGIAAWAFAAGGPAHLKAALLAAVIASQSVLMAYLVTVLSSPNSPAGALLGIFLRTGAPMLALLVVREQFPAWMESGFGRYLLACYLPGLAVETCLAARRLSRVHKS
;
A
#
# COMPACT_ATOMS: atom_id res chain seq x y z
N MET A 1 -39.08 49.23 -1.19
CA MET A 1 -38.70 47.85 -0.82
C MET A 1 -38.53 47.04 -2.09
N THR A 2 -37.30 46.88 -2.57
CA THR A 2 -36.98 46.16 -3.82
C THR A 2 -36.53 44.73 -3.51
N LYS A 3 -37.22 43.75 -4.10
CA LYS A 3 -36.95 42.31 -3.94
C LYS A 3 -35.60 41.95 -4.59
N PRO A 4 -34.72 41.16 -3.94
CA PRO A 4 -33.45 40.78 -4.55
C PRO A 4 -33.67 39.77 -5.70
N PRO A 5 -32.81 39.78 -6.74
CA PRO A 5 -32.94 38.88 -7.88
C PRO A 5 -32.67 37.41 -7.49
N PRO A 6 -33.26 36.44 -8.22
CA PRO A 6 -33.06 35.01 -7.93
C PRO A 6 -31.60 34.62 -8.18
N ARG A 7 -30.98 34.04 -7.14
CA ARG A 7 -29.63 33.47 -7.18
C ARG A 7 -29.62 32.33 -8.18
N LYS A 8 -28.90 32.47 -9.31
CA LYS A 8 -28.58 31.34 -10.19
C LYS A 8 -27.86 30.29 -9.35
N THR A 9 -28.52 29.17 -9.10
CA THR A 9 -27.90 27.98 -8.53
C THR A 9 -26.79 27.54 -9.47
N ALA A 10 -25.55 27.61 -8.99
CA ALA A 10 -24.41 27.05 -9.70
C ALA A 10 -24.71 25.58 -10.02
N PRO A 11 -24.34 25.07 -11.20
CA PRO A 11 -24.50 23.66 -11.51
C PRO A 11 -23.79 22.84 -10.42
N THR A 12 -24.54 21.95 -9.79
CA THR A 12 -24.04 20.98 -8.81
C THR A 12 -22.77 20.34 -9.37
N PRO A 13 -21.63 20.33 -8.65
CA PRO A 13 -20.45 19.63 -9.13
C PRO A 13 -20.85 18.17 -9.33
N ALA A 14 -20.91 17.75 -10.60
CA ALA A 14 -21.14 16.36 -10.93
C ALA A 14 -20.03 15.57 -10.24
N LEU A 15 -20.42 14.67 -9.34
CA LEU A 15 -19.50 13.75 -8.69
C LEU A 15 -18.85 12.93 -9.81
N ASP A 16 -17.61 13.29 -10.15
CA ASP A 16 -16.87 12.68 -11.25
C ASP A 16 -16.55 11.22 -10.86
N THR A 17 -17.38 10.29 -11.33
CA THR A 17 -17.45 8.92 -10.83
C THR A 17 -16.61 7.92 -11.62
N ARG A 18 -15.75 8.35 -12.58
CA ARG A 18 -14.77 7.44 -13.21
C ARG A 18 -13.40 8.10 -13.47
N PRO A 19 -12.26 7.36 -13.33
CA PRO A 19 -12.17 5.93 -13.05
C PRO A 19 -11.20 5.60 -11.90
N ILE A 20 -11.68 5.68 -10.65
CA ILE A 20 -10.98 5.06 -9.50
C ILE A 20 -10.73 3.56 -9.79
N ARG A 21 -11.63 2.92 -10.55
CA ARG A 21 -11.50 1.53 -11.00
C ARG A 21 -10.26 1.29 -11.88
N THR A 22 -9.96 2.18 -12.83
CA THR A 22 -8.84 1.97 -13.78
C THR A 22 -7.49 2.24 -13.12
N ASP A 23 -7.41 3.25 -12.24
CA ASP A 23 -6.21 3.52 -11.41
C ASP A 23 -5.87 2.34 -10.49
N LEU A 24 -6.88 1.76 -9.83
CA LEU A 24 -6.70 0.59 -8.97
C LEU A 24 -6.26 -0.65 -9.77
N SER A 25 -6.83 -0.85 -10.96
CA SER A 25 -6.51 -2.00 -11.83
C SER A 25 -5.06 -1.96 -12.30
N LEU A 26 -4.57 -0.78 -12.71
CA LEU A 26 -3.18 -0.56 -13.10
C LEU A 26 -2.21 -0.77 -11.93
N LEU A 27 -2.59 -0.34 -10.73
CA LEU A 27 -1.79 -0.52 -9.52
C LEU A 27 -1.70 -2.00 -9.10
N VAL A 28 -2.81 -2.73 -9.17
CA VAL A 28 -2.83 -4.17 -8.92
C VAL A 28 -1.98 -4.90 -9.97
N ALA A 29 -2.12 -4.54 -11.25
CA ALA A 29 -1.31 -5.12 -12.32
C ALA A 29 0.19 -4.84 -12.12
N ALA A 30 0.56 -3.60 -11.78
CA ALA A 30 1.94 -3.23 -11.47
C ALA A 30 2.47 -4.00 -10.25
N GLY A 31 1.66 -4.15 -9.20
CA GLY A 31 1.99 -4.97 -8.03
C GLY A 31 2.27 -6.42 -8.41
N VAL A 32 1.40 -7.03 -9.22
CA VAL A 32 1.58 -8.42 -9.71
C VAL A 32 2.85 -8.55 -10.53
N VAL A 33 3.11 -7.63 -11.47
CA VAL A 33 4.33 -7.65 -12.30
C VAL A 33 5.58 -7.54 -11.43
N VAL A 34 5.59 -6.66 -10.43
CA VAL A 34 6.70 -6.52 -9.49
C VAL A 34 6.90 -7.80 -8.69
N THR A 35 5.83 -8.40 -8.16
CA THR A 35 5.92 -9.66 -7.39
C THR A 35 6.46 -10.81 -8.25
N VAL A 36 5.96 -10.95 -9.49
CA VAL A 36 6.44 -11.98 -10.42
C VAL A 36 7.90 -11.75 -10.80
N GLY A 37 8.30 -10.50 -11.03
CA GLY A 37 9.69 -10.14 -11.32
C GLY A 37 10.63 -10.48 -10.16
N ILE A 38 10.24 -10.16 -8.92
CA ILE A 38 11.02 -10.51 -7.72
C ILE A 38 11.07 -12.03 -7.53
N ALA A 39 9.98 -12.75 -7.77
CA ALA A 39 9.94 -14.20 -7.67
C ALA A 39 10.84 -14.88 -8.72
N ALA A 40 10.82 -14.40 -9.96
CA ALA A 40 11.68 -14.88 -11.03
C ALA A 40 13.16 -14.60 -10.72
N TRP A 41 13.48 -13.40 -10.23
CA TRP A 41 14.83 -13.05 -9.81
C TRP A 41 15.31 -13.91 -8.64
N ALA A 42 14.47 -14.12 -7.62
CA ALA A 42 14.81 -14.94 -6.46
C ALA A 42 15.07 -16.40 -6.86
N PHE A 43 14.24 -16.96 -7.74
CA PHE A 43 14.44 -18.32 -8.26
C PHE A 43 15.76 -18.43 -9.04
N ALA A 44 16.10 -17.44 -9.86
CA ALA A 44 17.36 -17.41 -10.59
C ALA A 44 18.58 -17.24 -9.66
N ALA A 45 18.43 -16.52 -8.54
CA ALA A 45 19.53 -16.23 -7.62
C ALA A 45 19.93 -17.39 -6.70
N GLY A 46 19.00 -18.30 -6.37
CA GLY A 46 19.30 -19.40 -5.45
C GLY A 46 18.24 -20.50 -5.40
N GLY A 47 17.46 -20.64 -6.46
CA GLY A 47 16.57 -21.77 -6.66
C GLY A 47 15.32 -21.77 -5.75
N PRO A 48 14.75 -22.96 -5.45
CA PRO A 48 13.45 -23.07 -4.80
C PRO A 48 13.39 -22.48 -3.38
N ALA A 49 14.51 -22.50 -2.64
CA ALA A 49 14.56 -21.94 -1.29
C ALA A 49 14.41 -20.41 -1.29
N HIS A 50 15.02 -19.74 -2.27
CA HIS A 50 14.93 -18.29 -2.45
C HIS A 50 13.54 -17.88 -2.93
N LEU A 51 12.91 -18.68 -3.81
CA LEU A 51 11.53 -18.45 -4.24
C LEU A 51 10.54 -18.51 -3.07
N LYS A 52 10.66 -19.51 -2.18
CA LYS A 52 9.80 -19.62 -0.98
C LYS A 52 9.96 -18.41 -0.06
N ALA A 53 11.20 -17.98 0.18
CA ALA A 53 11.48 -16.79 0.98
C ALA A 53 10.88 -15.52 0.34
N ALA A 54 11.03 -15.35 -0.97
CA ALA A 54 10.48 -14.21 -1.70
C ALA A 54 8.94 -14.17 -1.69
N LEU A 55 8.28 -15.33 -1.83
CA LEU A 55 6.82 -15.41 -1.77
C LEU A 55 6.29 -15.06 -0.38
N LEU A 56 6.92 -15.57 0.69
CA LEU A 56 6.53 -15.20 2.05
C LEU A 56 6.72 -13.70 2.30
N ALA A 57 7.86 -13.16 1.86
CA ALA A 57 8.15 -11.73 1.95
C ALA A 57 7.08 -10.89 1.23
N ALA A 58 6.64 -11.31 0.04
CA ALA A 58 5.58 -10.64 -0.71
C ALA A 58 4.24 -10.67 0.03
N VAL A 59 3.85 -11.81 0.62
CA VAL A 59 2.61 -11.92 1.40
C VAL A 59 2.63 -10.96 2.59
N ILE A 60 3.72 -10.95 3.36
CA ILE A 60 3.85 -10.11 4.55
C ILE A 60 3.83 -8.62 4.18
N ALA A 61 4.57 -8.22 3.15
CA ALA A 61 4.58 -6.85 2.67
C ALA A 61 3.21 -6.41 2.13
N SER A 62 2.49 -7.29 1.42
CA SER A 62 1.16 -6.98 0.92
C SER A 62 0.11 -6.85 2.03
N GLN A 63 0.19 -7.68 3.08
CA GLN A 63 -0.70 -7.59 4.23
C GLN A 63 -0.45 -6.33 5.05
N SER A 64 0.81 -5.93 5.27
CA SER A 64 1.12 -4.74 6.06
C SER A 64 0.60 -3.47 5.38
N VAL A 65 0.81 -3.34 4.06
CA VAL A 65 0.32 -2.23 3.25
C VAL A 65 -1.21 -2.22 3.19
N LEU A 66 -1.85 -3.38 3.04
CA LEU A 66 -3.32 -3.46 3.04
C LEU A 66 -3.91 -3.00 4.37
N MET A 67 -3.35 -3.45 5.50
CA MET A 67 -3.82 -3.04 6.82
C MET A 67 -3.59 -1.56 7.08
N ALA A 68 -2.43 -1.03 6.70
CA ALA A 68 -2.14 0.40 6.81
C ALA A 68 -3.09 1.25 5.96
N TYR A 69 -3.40 0.81 4.74
CA TYR A 69 -4.38 1.46 3.88
C TYR A 69 -5.78 1.41 4.49
N LEU A 70 -6.24 0.26 4.99
CA LEU A 70 -7.55 0.14 5.65
C LEU A 70 -7.66 1.08 6.84
N VAL A 71 -6.64 1.14 7.70
CA VAL A 71 -6.61 2.09 8.82
C VAL A 71 -6.68 3.53 8.31
N THR A 72 -5.95 3.86 7.25
CA THR A 72 -5.96 5.22 6.65
C THR A 72 -7.33 5.57 6.06
N VAL A 73 -8.06 4.61 5.50
CA VAL A 73 -9.39 4.82 4.91
C VAL A 73 -10.50 4.90 5.98
N LEU A 74 -10.37 4.11 7.05
CA LEU A 74 -11.37 4.02 8.13
C LEU A 74 -11.17 5.08 9.21
N SER A 75 -9.95 5.62 9.35
CA SER A 75 -9.66 6.67 10.32
C SER A 75 -10.15 8.03 9.84
N SER A 76 -10.61 8.86 10.78
CA SER A 76 -10.89 10.27 10.49
C SER A 76 -9.61 10.97 10.02
N PRO A 77 -9.70 11.90 9.04
CA PRO A 77 -8.54 12.58 8.46
C PRO A 77 -7.69 13.37 9.47
N ASN A 78 -8.22 13.64 10.66
CA ASN A 78 -7.53 14.38 11.74
C ASN A 78 -7.23 13.49 12.97
N SER A 79 -7.34 12.17 12.86
CA SER A 79 -7.03 11.26 13.98
C SER A 79 -5.53 10.94 14.04
N PRO A 80 -4.77 11.48 15.01
CA PRO A 80 -3.36 11.13 15.17
C PRO A 80 -3.18 9.63 15.48
N ALA A 81 -4.17 9.00 16.11
CA ALA A 81 -4.16 7.56 16.39
C ALA A 81 -4.21 6.73 15.09
N GLY A 82 -4.99 7.15 14.09
CA GLY A 82 -5.05 6.48 12.79
C GLY A 82 -3.75 6.60 12.01
N ALA A 83 -3.12 7.77 12.04
CA ALA A 83 -1.81 7.99 11.42
C ALA A 83 -0.72 7.15 12.08
N LEU A 84 -0.65 7.14 13.41
CA LEU A 84 0.33 6.37 14.18
C LEU A 84 0.14 4.85 13.99
N LEU A 85 -1.11 4.37 14.01
CA LEU A 85 -1.41 2.96 13.76
C LEU A 85 -1.05 2.55 12.32
N GLY A 86 -1.33 3.41 11.33
CA GLY A 86 -0.89 3.18 9.95
C GLY A 86 0.62 3.10 9.82
N ILE A 87 1.38 3.97 10.50
CA ILE A 87 2.86 3.91 10.53
C ILE A 87 3.32 2.61 11.19
N PHE A 88 2.74 2.25 12.35
CA PHE A 88 3.07 1.02 13.06
C PHE A 88 2.83 -0.22 12.20
N LEU A 89 1.73 -0.28 11.46
CA LEU A 89 1.45 -1.40 10.56
C LEU A 89 2.42 -1.44 9.37
N ARG A 90 2.81 -0.28 8.83
CA ARG A 90 3.80 -0.18 7.75
C ARG A 90 5.14 -0.74 8.19
N THR A 91 5.72 -0.24 9.28
CA THR A 91 7.10 -0.57 9.66
C THR A 91 7.21 -1.70 10.68
N GLY A 92 6.25 -1.81 11.59
CA GLY A 92 6.25 -2.80 12.67
C GLY A 92 5.98 -4.22 12.19
N ALA A 93 5.05 -4.43 11.25
CA ALA A 93 4.75 -5.76 10.75
C ALA A 93 5.93 -6.41 9.97
N PRO A 94 6.64 -5.69 9.07
CA PRO A 94 7.87 -6.21 8.45
C PRO A 94 9.00 -6.46 9.45
N MET A 95 9.14 -5.60 10.47
CA MET A 95 10.14 -5.78 11.53
C MET A 95 9.85 -7.02 12.39
N LEU A 96 8.59 -7.22 12.80
CA LEU A 96 8.17 -8.41 13.53
C LEU A 96 8.34 -9.67 12.67
N ALA A 97 8.01 -9.61 11.39
CA ALA A 97 8.23 -10.70 10.47
C ALA A 97 9.72 -11.09 10.36
N LEU A 98 10.62 -10.11 10.25
CA LEU A 98 12.07 -10.36 10.29
C LEU A 98 12.48 -11.07 11.57
N LEU A 99 11.93 -10.65 12.71
CA LEU A 99 12.29 -11.19 14.02
C LEU A 99 11.76 -12.63 14.18
N VAL A 100 10.51 -12.90 13.82
CA VAL A 100 9.92 -14.25 13.88
C VAL A 100 10.59 -15.20 12.89
N VAL A 101 10.84 -14.77 11.65
CA VAL A 101 11.48 -15.61 10.63
C VAL A 101 12.93 -15.91 11.00
N ARG A 102 13.65 -14.95 11.60
CA ARG A 102 15.00 -15.18 12.10
C ARG A 102 15.05 -16.27 13.18
N GLU A 103 14.12 -16.24 14.14
CA GLU A 103 14.11 -17.18 15.26
C GLU A 103 13.54 -18.55 14.87
N GLN A 104 12.49 -18.61 14.04
CA GLN A 104 11.81 -19.86 13.72
C GLN A 104 12.29 -20.52 12.42
N PHE A 105 12.84 -19.74 11.48
CA PHE A 105 13.21 -20.22 10.14
C PHE A 105 14.58 -19.64 9.68
N PRO A 106 15.68 -19.93 10.39
CA PRO A 106 16.99 -19.35 10.09
C PRO A 106 17.49 -19.62 8.67
N ALA A 107 17.17 -20.78 8.10
CA ALA A 107 17.49 -21.13 6.71
C ALA A 107 16.87 -20.17 5.68
N TRP A 108 15.78 -19.48 6.02
CA TRP A 108 15.17 -18.47 5.16
C TRP A 108 15.87 -17.12 5.27
N MET A 109 16.45 -16.80 6.43
CA MET A 109 17.31 -15.62 6.56
C MET A 109 18.58 -15.77 5.74
N GLU A 110 19.18 -16.95 5.73
CA GLU A 110 20.36 -17.28 4.92
C GLU A 110 20.09 -17.21 3.41
N SER A 111 18.87 -17.54 2.97
CA SER A 111 18.46 -17.42 1.57
C SER A 111 18.16 -15.97 1.12
N GLY A 112 18.33 -15.00 2.01
CA GLY A 112 18.18 -13.58 1.71
C GLY A 112 16.76 -13.04 1.91
N PHE A 113 15.94 -13.69 2.74
CA PHE A 113 14.57 -13.25 3.08
C PHE A 113 14.46 -11.75 3.34
N GLY A 114 15.36 -11.17 4.13
CA GLY A 114 15.34 -9.73 4.43
C GLY A 114 15.48 -8.84 3.19
N ARG A 115 16.27 -9.25 2.19
CA ARG A 115 16.41 -8.52 0.92
C ARG A 115 15.12 -8.57 0.10
N TYR A 116 14.48 -9.73 0.04
CA TYR A 116 13.20 -9.87 -0.66
C TYR A 116 12.08 -9.13 0.05
N LEU A 117 12.07 -9.12 1.39
CA LEU A 117 11.12 -8.34 2.18
C LEU A 117 11.24 -6.85 1.86
N LEU A 118 12.46 -6.32 1.83
CA LEU A 118 12.70 -4.93 1.45
C LEU A 118 12.28 -4.64 0.00
N ALA A 119 12.63 -5.54 -0.93
CA ALA A 119 12.31 -5.41 -2.35
C ALA A 119 10.80 -5.44 -2.63
N CYS A 120 10.03 -6.21 -1.86
CA CYS A 120 8.57 -6.26 -1.95
C CYS A 120 7.90 -5.10 -1.20
N TYR A 121 8.52 -4.63 -0.11
CA TYR A 121 7.95 -3.59 0.75
C TYR A 121 8.04 -2.18 0.14
N LEU A 122 9.18 -1.81 -0.46
CA LEU A 122 9.38 -0.48 -1.04
C LEU A 122 8.36 -0.11 -2.13
N PRO A 123 8.07 -0.98 -3.12
CA PRO A 123 7.04 -0.69 -4.13
C PRO A 123 5.65 -0.55 -3.52
N GLY A 124 5.30 -1.41 -2.55
CA GLY A 124 4.00 -1.35 -1.86
C GLY A 124 3.82 -0.01 -1.12
N LEU A 125 4.87 0.46 -0.45
CA LEU A 125 4.87 1.73 0.25
C LEU A 125 4.80 2.94 -0.70
N ALA A 126 5.50 2.89 -1.83
CA ALA A 126 5.41 3.92 -2.87
C ALA A 126 3.99 4.02 -3.44
N VAL A 127 3.37 2.88 -3.77
CA VAL A 127 1.98 2.82 -4.25
C VAL A 127 1.01 3.42 -3.24
N GLU A 128 1.13 3.02 -1.98
CA GLU A 128 0.28 3.52 -0.90
C GLU A 128 0.44 5.04 -0.72
N THR A 129 1.68 5.54 -0.73
CA THR A 129 1.98 6.96 -0.60
C THR A 129 1.35 7.77 -1.75
N CYS A 130 1.45 7.27 -2.98
CA CYS A 130 0.80 7.91 -4.14
C CYS A 130 -0.73 7.93 -4.00
N LEU A 131 -1.34 6.83 -3.51
CA LEU A 131 -2.79 6.76 -3.30
C LEU A 131 -3.26 7.72 -2.18
N ALA A 132 -2.51 7.79 -1.09
CA ALA A 132 -2.80 8.70 0.03
C ALA A 132 -2.72 10.17 -0.42
N ALA A 133 -1.67 10.55 -1.17
CA ALA A 133 -1.51 11.89 -1.72
C ALA A 133 -2.64 12.27 -2.70
N ARG A 134 -3.09 11.33 -3.55
CA ARG A 134 -4.23 11.52 -4.44
C ARG A 134 -5.56 11.72 -3.69
N ARG A 135 -5.74 11.09 -2.52
CA ARG A 135 -6.92 11.35 -1.67
C ARG A 135 -6.88 12.75 -1.05
N LEU A 136 -5.75 13.13 -0.45
CA LEU A 136 -5.61 14.43 0.22
C LEU A 136 -5.81 15.61 -0.75
N SER A 137 -5.28 15.52 -1.97
CA SER A 137 -5.47 16.55 -2.99
C SER A 137 -6.92 16.72 -3.47
N ARG A 138 -7.77 15.69 -3.36
CA ARG A 138 -9.21 15.81 -3.66
C ARG A 138 -9.98 16.48 -2.52
N VAL A 139 -9.64 16.18 -1.28
CA VAL A 139 -10.27 16.81 -0.09
C VAL A 139 -10.00 18.31 -0.03
N HIS A 140 -8.83 18.76 -0.48
CA HIS A 140 -8.50 20.20 -0.49
C HIS A 140 -9.21 21.00 -1.60
N LYS A 141 -9.84 20.33 -2.57
CA LYS A 141 -10.57 20.95 -3.68
C LYS A 141 -12.10 20.96 -3.47
N SER A 142 -12.61 20.30 -2.42
CA SER A 142 -14.03 20.29 -2.03
C SER A 142 -14.28 21.25 -0.87
#